data_AF-A0A8T8D5T2-F1
#
_entry.id   AF-A0A8T8D5T2-F1
#
_cell.length_a   1.000
_cell.length_b   1.000
_cell.length_c   1.000
_cell.angle_alpha   90.00
_cell.angle_beta   90.00
_cell.angle_gamma   90.00
#
_symmetry.space_group_name_H-M   'P 1'
#
loop_
_entity.id
_entity.type
_entity.pdbx_description
1 polymer ?
#
loop_
_entity_poly.entity_id
_entity_poly.type
_entity_poly.pdbx_seq_one_letter_code
_entity_poly.pdbx_strand_id
1 'polypeptide(L)'
;MLVIPALDLRGGRLVRLWQGDYQRETVYGDDPVAAARAFAAAGAPRLHVVDLDGARQGRPVHQALIRQLVRAVPVPVQVGGGIRDAATAAAYLEDGAAAVIFGTVAVRQPEVVARVAARYPGRVLASLDLKEGRAAVDGWTAAGEPPAALLERLRAAGVTEVIVTDTGRDGTLAGVDPAVFAPFLRAGFRVIAAGGVRDVHDVVRLQHAGLAGVIAGRALYEGTLDLAAALAAVREAGKAPGLLPGGTPVHEAGQEPGPAPGRDEGRSTRPAPGHGPGDTPRQAAGRGPGDTPHQGLGRNPGEASPEPPGPGGGTPC
;
A
#
# COMPACT_ATOMS: atom_id res chain seq x y z
N MET A 1 -3.97 -6.02 6.27
CA MET A 1 -3.39 -5.43 5.05
C MET A 1 -2.24 -4.49 5.41
N LEU A 2 -1.32 -4.17 4.51
CA LEU A 2 -0.25 -3.18 4.71
C LEU A 2 -0.56 -1.87 3.97
N VAL A 3 -0.23 -0.71 4.55
CA VAL A 3 -0.18 0.58 3.84
C VAL A 3 1.29 0.95 3.68
N ILE A 4 1.77 1.04 2.44
CA ILE A 4 3.20 1.05 2.12
C ILE A 4 3.55 2.38 1.44
N PRO A 5 4.24 3.32 2.12
CA PRO A 5 4.70 4.55 1.49
C PRO A 5 5.67 4.29 0.33
N ALA A 6 5.49 5.02 -0.77
CA ALA A 6 6.33 4.96 -1.96
C ALA A 6 7.37 6.09 -1.99
N LEU A 7 8.64 5.74 -2.26
CA LEU A 7 9.74 6.67 -2.48
C LEU A 7 10.31 6.41 -3.88
N ASP A 8 9.92 7.21 -4.86
CA ASP A 8 10.48 7.13 -6.21
C ASP A 8 11.69 8.06 -6.32
N LEU A 9 12.82 7.51 -6.76
CA LEU A 9 14.11 8.19 -6.80
C LEU A 9 14.46 8.59 -8.23
N ARG A 10 14.70 9.88 -8.45
CA ARG A 10 15.22 10.40 -9.72
C ARG A 10 16.15 11.58 -9.47
N GLY A 11 17.33 11.57 -10.09
CA GLY A 11 18.37 12.57 -9.87
C GLY A 11 18.76 12.70 -8.39
N GLY A 12 18.66 11.62 -7.61
CA GLY A 12 18.92 11.62 -6.16
C GLY A 12 17.81 12.23 -5.30
N ARG A 13 16.67 12.62 -5.89
CA ARG A 13 15.55 13.30 -5.21
C ARG A 13 14.30 12.42 -5.15
N LEU A 14 13.38 12.76 -4.26
CA LEU A 14 12.04 12.19 -4.22
C LEU A 14 11.16 12.86 -5.26
N VAL A 15 10.61 12.05 -6.16
CA VAL A 15 9.74 12.54 -7.22
C VAL A 15 8.46 11.72 -7.30
N ARG A 16 7.52 12.18 -8.12
CA ARG A 16 6.46 11.35 -8.67
C ARG A 16 6.25 11.69 -10.14
N LEU A 17 6.04 10.67 -10.94
CA LEU A 17 5.66 10.83 -12.34
C LEU A 17 4.14 10.81 -12.46
N TRP A 18 3.58 11.69 -13.27
CA TRP A 18 2.17 11.60 -13.65
C TRP A 18 2.01 10.44 -14.65
N GLN A 19 1.28 9.38 -14.28
CA GLN A 19 1.07 8.20 -15.14
C GLN A 19 2.37 7.62 -15.73
N GLY A 20 3.46 7.63 -14.95
CA GLY A 20 4.76 7.10 -15.40
C GLY A 20 5.51 7.98 -16.43
N ASP A 21 5.01 9.16 -16.76
CA ASP A 21 5.64 10.05 -17.74
C ASP A 21 6.85 10.80 -17.14
N TYR A 22 8.04 10.47 -17.63
CA TYR A 22 9.31 11.11 -17.24
C TYR A 22 9.41 12.59 -17.61
N GLN A 23 8.55 13.11 -18.47
CA GLN A 23 8.48 14.55 -18.79
C GLN A 23 7.54 15.30 -17.82
N ARG A 24 6.74 14.58 -17.02
CA ARG A 24 5.76 15.16 -16.09
C ARG A 24 6.07 14.71 -14.68
N GLU A 25 7.13 15.29 -14.12
CA GLU A 25 7.55 15.03 -12.74
C GLU A 25 7.09 16.11 -11.76
N THR A 26 6.88 15.71 -10.52
CA THR A 26 6.74 16.60 -9.36
C THR A 26 7.80 16.20 -8.35
N VAL A 27 8.60 17.17 -7.87
CA VAL A 27 9.61 16.94 -6.83
C VAL A 27 8.97 17.16 -5.46
N TYR A 28 9.11 16.19 -4.56
CA TYR A 28 8.57 16.25 -3.20
C TYR A 28 9.65 16.47 -2.13
N GLY A 29 10.92 16.30 -2.46
CA GLY A 29 12.02 16.62 -1.55
C GLY A 29 13.38 16.14 -2.05
N ASP A 30 14.44 16.71 -1.48
CA ASP A 30 15.82 16.45 -1.87
C ASP A 30 16.55 15.46 -0.94
N ASP A 31 15.91 15.00 0.15
CA ASP A 31 16.48 14.04 1.08
C ASP A 31 15.59 12.77 1.23
N PRO A 32 15.80 11.77 0.36
CA PRO A 32 15.10 10.48 0.44
C PRO A 32 15.31 9.72 1.75
N VAL A 33 16.45 9.89 2.41
CA VAL A 33 16.75 9.19 3.68
C VAL A 33 15.95 9.80 4.82
N ALA A 34 15.84 11.13 4.86
CA ALA A 34 14.99 11.82 5.83
C ALA A 34 13.52 11.44 5.65
N ALA A 35 13.01 11.38 4.42
CA ALA A 35 11.62 10.96 4.18
C ALA A 35 11.37 9.49 4.60
N ALA A 36 12.31 8.59 4.31
CA ALA A 36 12.20 7.20 4.76
C ALA A 36 12.12 7.10 6.29
N ARG A 37 12.95 7.87 7.02
CA ARG A 37 12.90 7.97 8.49
C ARG A 37 11.57 8.54 8.98
N ALA A 38 11.05 9.58 8.31
CA ALA A 38 9.77 10.19 8.68
C ALA A 38 8.62 9.18 8.54
N PHE A 39 8.55 8.43 7.42
CA PHE A 39 7.55 7.39 7.25
C PHE A 39 7.69 6.24 8.26
N ALA A 40 8.93 5.81 8.55
CA ALA A 40 9.17 4.80 9.57
C ALA A 40 8.73 5.27 10.96
N ALA A 41 9.04 6.52 11.34
CA ALA A 41 8.63 7.13 12.60
C ALA A 41 7.10 7.30 12.70
N ALA A 42 6.43 7.53 11.58
CA ALA A 42 4.97 7.57 11.47
C ALA A 42 4.31 6.17 11.51
N GLY A 43 5.09 5.10 11.67
CA GLY A 43 4.59 3.74 11.84
C GLY A 43 4.38 2.96 10.54
N ALA A 44 4.99 3.39 9.43
CA ALA A 44 4.93 2.63 8.18
C ALA A 44 5.43 1.18 8.38
N PRO A 45 4.63 0.16 8.05
CA PRO A 45 5.03 -1.24 8.26
C PRO A 45 6.06 -1.75 7.24
N ARG A 46 6.21 -1.04 6.11
CA ARG A 46 7.13 -1.34 5.01
C ARG A 46 7.31 -0.08 4.15
N LEU A 47 8.47 0.10 3.53
CA LEU A 47 8.70 1.12 2.51
C LEU A 47 8.88 0.49 1.13
N HIS A 48 8.35 1.16 0.10
CA HIS A 48 8.56 0.80 -1.30
C HIS A 48 9.44 1.84 -1.97
N VAL A 49 10.63 1.43 -2.43
CA VAL A 49 11.62 2.32 -3.04
C VAL A 49 11.85 1.92 -4.48
N VAL A 50 11.77 2.88 -5.40
CA VAL A 50 11.97 2.64 -6.84
C VAL A 50 13.07 3.55 -7.37
N ASP A 51 14.12 2.97 -7.94
CA ASP A 51 15.11 3.69 -8.74
C ASP A 51 14.52 3.97 -10.15
N LEU A 52 13.94 5.15 -10.37
CA LEU A 52 13.34 5.49 -11.66
C LEU A 52 14.39 5.71 -12.74
N ASP A 53 15.55 6.25 -12.39
CA ASP A 53 16.67 6.38 -13.33
C ASP A 53 17.18 4.99 -13.72
N GLY A 54 17.29 4.09 -12.74
CA GLY A 54 17.71 2.72 -12.98
C GLY A 54 16.68 1.91 -13.76
N ALA A 55 15.38 2.12 -13.53
CA ALA A 55 14.31 1.55 -14.35
C ALA A 55 14.46 1.95 -15.82
N ARG A 56 14.74 3.23 -16.08
CA ARG A 56 14.92 3.78 -17.43
C ARG A 56 16.22 3.29 -18.09
N GLN A 57 17.33 3.33 -17.36
CA GLN A 57 18.67 2.97 -17.88
C GLN A 57 18.90 1.47 -17.93
N GLY A 58 18.12 0.69 -17.18
CA GLY A 58 18.25 -0.75 -17.14
C GLY A 58 19.34 -1.31 -16.25
N ARG A 59 19.85 -0.48 -15.35
CA ARG A 59 20.88 -0.82 -14.38
C ARG A 59 20.69 0.10 -13.17
N PRO A 60 21.06 -0.31 -11.95
CA PRO A 60 21.04 0.59 -10.80
C PRO A 60 21.79 1.89 -11.06
N VAL A 61 21.18 3.01 -10.66
CA VAL A 61 21.79 4.35 -10.68
C VAL A 61 21.99 4.84 -9.25
N HIS A 62 20.99 4.61 -8.38
CA HIS A 62 20.97 5.11 -7.00
C HIS A 62 21.30 4.04 -5.96
N GLN A 63 22.09 3.01 -6.31
CA GLN A 63 22.37 1.88 -5.40
C GLN A 63 22.97 2.33 -4.05
N ALA A 64 23.93 3.26 -4.05
CA ALA A 64 24.54 3.76 -2.81
C ALA A 64 23.53 4.49 -1.91
N LEU A 65 22.66 5.30 -2.50
CA LEU A 65 21.59 6.02 -1.79
C LEU A 65 20.55 5.05 -1.23
N ILE A 66 20.13 4.05 -2.02
CA ILE A 66 19.19 3.02 -1.56
C ILE A 66 19.79 2.22 -0.39
N ARG A 67 21.07 1.86 -0.46
CA ARG A 67 21.76 1.20 0.67
C ARG A 67 21.76 2.06 1.92
N GLN A 68 21.98 3.37 1.80
CA GLN A 68 21.88 4.30 2.94
C GLN A 68 20.47 4.32 3.51
N LEU A 69 19.45 4.42 2.65
CA LEU A 69 18.04 4.41 3.05
C LEU A 69 17.68 3.12 3.80
N VAL A 70 18.01 1.96 3.23
CA VAL A 70 17.75 0.64 3.82
C VAL A 70 18.37 0.51 5.22
N ARG A 71 19.59 1.01 5.41
CA ARG A 71 20.29 0.94 6.71
C ARG A 71 19.81 2.00 7.71
N ALA A 72 19.14 3.05 7.25
CA ALA A 72 18.74 4.18 8.08
C ALA A 72 17.39 3.98 8.79
N VAL A 73 16.63 2.94 8.44
CA VAL A 73 15.29 2.68 8.97
C VAL A 73 15.16 1.27 9.53
N PRO A 74 14.38 1.05 10.60
CA PRO A 74 14.20 -0.28 11.19
C PRO A 74 13.12 -1.10 10.46
N VAL A 75 12.41 -0.51 9.50
CA VAL A 75 11.27 -1.12 8.81
C VAL A 75 11.71 -1.80 7.52
N PRO A 76 11.07 -2.92 7.11
CA PRO A 76 11.41 -3.60 5.86
C PRO A 76 11.30 -2.68 4.64
N VAL A 77 12.29 -2.74 3.75
CA VAL A 77 12.31 -2.00 2.48
C VAL A 77 12.27 -2.95 1.30
N GLN A 78 11.32 -2.76 0.40
CA GLN A 78 11.27 -3.44 -0.91
C GLN A 78 11.81 -2.52 -2.00
N VAL A 79 12.73 -3.02 -2.83
CA VAL A 79 13.47 -2.21 -3.81
C VAL A 79 13.17 -2.68 -5.24
N GLY A 80 12.84 -1.74 -6.11
CA GLY A 80 12.71 -1.95 -7.56
C GLY A 80 13.48 -0.91 -8.37
N GLY A 81 13.51 -1.10 -9.68
CA GLY A 81 14.17 -0.19 -10.63
C GLY A 81 15.56 -0.67 -11.05
N GLY A 82 15.73 -0.99 -12.34
CA GLY A 82 17.04 -1.38 -12.90
C GLY A 82 17.55 -2.78 -12.54
N ILE A 83 16.78 -3.58 -11.80
CA ILE A 83 17.16 -4.96 -11.44
C ILE A 83 16.90 -5.89 -12.63
N ARG A 84 17.96 -6.23 -13.38
CA ARG A 84 17.85 -7.08 -14.58
C ARG A 84 18.50 -8.45 -14.47
N ASP A 85 19.30 -8.67 -13.43
CA ASP A 85 20.04 -9.91 -13.23
C ASP A 85 20.09 -10.31 -11.75
N ALA A 86 20.56 -11.53 -11.52
CA ALA A 86 20.63 -12.09 -10.17
C ALA A 86 21.73 -11.46 -9.31
N ALA A 87 22.79 -10.92 -9.90
CA ALA A 87 23.88 -10.30 -9.17
C ALA A 87 23.42 -8.96 -8.57
N THR A 88 22.72 -8.16 -9.35
CA THR A 88 22.09 -6.92 -8.91
C THR A 88 21.06 -7.18 -7.82
N ALA A 89 20.21 -8.19 -7.99
CA ALA A 89 19.23 -8.59 -6.98
C ALA A 89 19.90 -9.01 -5.66
N ALA A 90 20.94 -9.86 -5.74
CA ALA A 90 21.72 -10.29 -4.58
C ALA A 90 22.35 -9.09 -3.85
N ALA A 91 22.93 -8.13 -4.59
CA ALA A 91 23.55 -6.94 -4.00
C ALA A 91 22.56 -6.13 -3.15
N TYR A 92 21.34 -5.86 -3.64
CA TYR A 92 20.32 -5.17 -2.83
C TYR A 92 19.91 -5.97 -1.60
N LEU A 93 19.73 -7.28 -1.75
CA LEU A 93 19.32 -8.18 -0.67
C LEU A 93 20.41 -8.32 0.41
N GLU A 94 21.68 -8.26 0.02
CA GLU A 94 22.86 -8.30 0.90
C GLU A 94 23.11 -6.93 1.57
N ASP A 95 22.74 -5.84 0.89
CA ASP A 95 22.75 -4.48 1.46
C ASP A 95 21.68 -4.25 2.54
N GLY A 96 20.75 -5.20 2.68
CA GLY A 96 19.72 -5.23 3.73
C GLY A 96 18.28 -5.07 3.22
N ALA A 97 18.05 -4.99 1.90
CA ALA A 97 16.69 -4.91 1.37
C ALA A 97 15.92 -6.17 1.77
N ALA A 98 14.70 -5.98 2.29
CA ALA A 98 13.83 -7.07 2.69
C ALA A 98 13.30 -7.84 1.49
N ALA A 99 13.14 -7.17 0.35
CA ALA A 99 12.77 -7.78 -0.91
C ALA A 99 13.26 -6.98 -2.12
N VAL A 100 13.41 -7.68 -3.24
CA VAL A 100 13.65 -7.08 -4.57
C VAL A 100 12.47 -7.30 -5.49
N ILE A 101 12.25 -6.36 -6.39
CA ILE A 101 11.09 -6.31 -7.28
C ILE A 101 11.57 -6.41 -8.73
N PHE A 102 11.13 -7.46 -9.41
CA PHE A 102 11.32 -7.61 -10.85
C PHE A 102 10.08 -7.14 -11.61
N GLY A 103 10.25 -6.14 -12.48
CA GLY A 103 9.23 -5.73 -13.45
C GLY A 103 9.34 -6.56 -14.73
N THR A 104 9.81 -5.93 -15.82
CA THR A 104 9.99 -6.55 -17.14
C THR A 104 10.69 -7.92 -17.12
N VAL A 105 11.71 -8.10 -16.28
CA VAL A 105 12.45 -9.38 -16.17
C VAL A 105 11.56 -10.52 -15.68
N ALA A 106 10.58 -10.25 -14.82
CA ALA A 106 9.65 -11.28 -14.35
C ALA A 106 8.79 -11.86 -15.48
N VAL A 107 8.57 -11.07 -16.55
CA VAL A 107 7.84 -11.51 -17.73
C VAL A 107 8.77 -12.15 -18.75
N ARG A 108 9.88 -11.48 -19.08
CA ARG A 108 10.76 -11.87 -20.20
C ARG A 108 11.76 -12.97 -19.87
N GLN A 109 12.20 -13.06 -18.61
CA GLN A 109 13.29 -13.93 -18.16
C GLN A 109 12.94 -14.54 -16.79
N PRO A 110 11.84 -15.32 -16.68
CA PRO A 110 11.40 -15.90 -15.42
C PRO A 110 12.44 -16.82 -14.76
N GLU A 111 13.39 -17.37 -15.53
CA GLU A 111 14.52 -18.15 -15.04
C GLU A 111 15.50 -17.34 -14.17
N VAL A 112 15.64 -16.03 -14.44
CA VAL A 112 16.42 -15.13 -13.58
C VAL A 112 15.72 -14.97 -12.24
N VAL A 113 14.40 -14.77 -12.26
CA VAL A 113 13.58 -14.66 -11.05
C VAL A 113 13.63 -15.95 -10.24
N ALA A 114 13.47 -17.10 -10.89
CA ALA A 114 13.54 -18.43 -10.26
C ALA A 114 14.87 -18.66 -9.55
N ARG A 115 15.99 -18.30 -10.18
CA ARG A 115 17.33 -18.41 -9.57
C ARG A 115 17.46 -17.56 -8.31
N VAL A 116 16.94 -16.33 -8.32
CA VAL A 116 17.00 -15.46 -7.15
C VAL A 116 16.05 -15.94 -6.06
N ALA A 117 14.82 -16.33 -6.41
CA ALA A 117 13.83 -16.83 -5.47
C ALA A 117 14.28 -18.13 -4.78
N ALA A 118 14.97 -19.02 -5.50
CA ALA A 118 15.56 -20.23 -4.92
C ALA A 118 16.65 -19.91 -3.89
N ARG A 119 17.48 -18.88 -4.14
CA ARG A 119 18.55 -18.45 -3.22
C ARG A 119 18.01 -17.60 -2.05
N TYR A 120 16.95 -16.83 -2.28
CA TYR A 120 16.36 -15.92 -1.29
C TYR A 120 14.83 -16.11 -1.20
N PRO A 121 14.37 -17.24 -0.63
CA PRO A 121 12.94 -17.56 -0.54
C PRO A 121 12.14 -16.45 0.17
N GLY A 122 11.00 -16.08 -0.41
CA GLY A 122 10.11 -15.05 0.13
C GLY A 122 10.62 -13.60 0.01
N ARG A 123 11.78 -13.37 -0.63
CA ARG A 123 12.37 -12.01 -0.78
C ARG A 123 12.33 -11.49 -2.22
N VAL A 124 11.51 -12.11 -3.08
CA VAL A 124 11.37 -11.75 -4.50
C VAL A 124 9.91 -11.47 -4.81
N LEU A 125 9.64 -10.26 -5.29
CA LEU A 125 8.34 -9.78 -5.73
C LEU A 125 8.37 -9.56 -7.24
N ALA A 126 7.21 -9.67 -7.89
CA ALA A 126 7.03 -9.25 -9.28
C ALA A 126 6.13 -8.00 -9.34
N SER A 127 6.50 -7.02 -10.17
CA SER A 127 5.67 -5.86 -10.48
C SER A 127 5.02 -6.04 -11.84
N LEU A 128 3.69 -5.91 -11.88
CA LEU A 128 2.85 -6.12 -13.05
C LEU A 128 2.03 -4.86 -13.29
N ASP A 129 2.37 -4.16 -14.36
CA ASP A 129 1.64 -2.95 -14.76
C ASP A 129 0.47 -3.37 -15.64
N LEU A 130 -0.75 -2.94 -15.30
CA LEU A 130 -1.96 -3.21 -16.06
C LEU A 130 -2.36 -1.98 -16.86
N LYS A 131 -2.55 -2.16 -18.16
CA LYS A 131 -3.17 -1.18 -19.06
C LYS A 131 -4.39 -1.83 -19.69
N GLU A 132 -5.56 -1.24 -19.49
CA GLU A 132 -6.84 -1.78 -19.99
C GLU A 132 -7.08 -3.25 -19.56
N GLY A 133 -6.68 -3.61 -18.33
CA GLY A 133 -6.81 -4.97 -17.79
C GLY A 133 -5.81 -6.00 -18.34
N ARG A 134 -4.84 -5.58 -19.16
CA ARG A 134 -3.77 -6.44 -19.70
C ARG A 134 -2.43 -6.08 -19.09
N ALA A 135 -1.59 -7.09 -18.82
CA ALA A 135 -0.23 -6.86 -18.36
C ALA A 135 0.57 -6.16 -19.46
N ALA A 136 1.04 -4.95 -19.20
CA ALA A 136 1.93 -4.23 -20.08
C ALA A 136 3.36 -4.77 -19.90
N VAL A 137 4.04 -5.02 -21.02
CA VAL A 137 5.46 -5.40 -21.03
C VAL A 137 6.26 -4.18 -21.51
N ASP A 138 7.49 -4.02 -21.02
CA ASP A 138 8.44 -2.95 -21.35
C ASP A 138 7.99 -1.53 -21.05
N GLY A 139 7.97 -1.13 -19.77
CA GLY A 139 7.87 0.30 -19.45
C GLY A 139 6.64 0.96 -20.08
N TRP A 140 5.52 0.21 -20.16
CA TRP A 140 4.19 0.69 -20.50
C TRP A 140 3.90 0.81 -22.01
N THR A 141 4.74 0.18 -22.86
CA THR A 141 4.70 0.38 -24.32
C THR A 141 4.11 -0.78 -25.14
N ALA A 142 4.06 -2.03 -24.64
CA ALA A 142 3.52 -3.17 -25.40
C ALA A 142 2.29 -3.82 -24.75
N ALA A 143 1.26 -4.11 -25.55
CA ALA A 143 0.10 -4.90 -25.13
C ALA A 143 0.53 -6.35 -24.87
N GLY A 144 0.47 -6.80 -23.61
CA GLY A 144 0.94 -8.12 -23.23
C GLY A 144 -0.11 -9.23 -23.26
N GLU A 145 0.35 -10.39 -22.78
CA GLU A 145 -0.38 -11.64 -22.69
C GLU A 145 -1.52 -11.60 -21.64
N PRO A 146 -2.48 -12.55 -21.69
CA PRO A 146 -3.47 -12.71 -20.64
C PRO A 146 -2.81 -12.98 -19.27
N PRO A 147 -3.29 -12.37 -18.16
CA PRO A 147 -2.67 -12.51 -16.84
C PRO A 147 -2.46 -13.96 -16.38
N ALA A 148 -3.33 -14.90 -16.75
CA ALA A 148 -3.26 -16.28 -16.27
C ALA A 148 -1.95 -16.99 -16.63
N ALA A 149 -1.47 -16.90 -17.87
CA ALA A 149 -0.24 -17.58 -18.30
C ALA A 149 1.00 -17.00 -17.61
N LEU A 150 1.03 -15.67 -17.45
CA LEU A 150 2.07 -14.98 -16.70
C LEU A 150 2.08 -15.42 -15.23
N LEU A 151 0.91 -15.50 -14.60
CA LEU A 151 0.78 -15.88 -13.20
C LEU A 151 1.27 -17.31 -12.93
N GLU A 152 1.00 -18.26 -13.82
CA GLU A 152 1.56 -19.61 -13.70
C GLU A 152 3.09 -19.60 -13.75
N ARG A 153 3.70 -18.82 -14.67
CA ARG A 153 5.17 -18.71 -14.74
C ARG A 153 5.76 -18.05 -13.50
N LEU A 154 5.12 -17.02 -12.96
CA LEU A 154 5.58 -16.37 -11.72
C LEU A 154 5.53 -17.33 -10.54
N ARG A 155 4.46 -18.14 -10.43
CA ARG A 155 4.35 -19.16 -9.38
C ARG A 155 5.44 -20.22 -9.54
N ALA A 156 5.66 -20.70 -10.77
CA ALA A 156 6.73 -21.66 -11.08
C ALA A 156 8.13 -21.08 -10.78
N ALA A 157 8.31 -19.77 -10.92
CA ALA A 157 9.53 -19.05 -10.54
C ALA A 157 9.65 -18.78 -9.02
N GLY A 158 8.70 -19.25 -8.20
CA GLY A 158 8.75 -19.10 -6.74
C GLY A 158 8.29 -17.73 -6.22
N VAL A 159 7.62 -16.92 -7.04
CA VAL A 159 7.04 -15.64 -6.60
C VAL A 159 5.73 -15.91 -5.87
N THR A 160 5.58 -15.33 -4.67
CA THR A 160 4.37 -15.48 -3.83
C THR A 160 3.64 -14.16 -3.61
N GLU A 161 4.30 -13.02 -3.83
CA GLU A 161 3.75 -11.68 -3.65
C GLU A 161 3.96 -10.86 -4.92
N VAL A 162 2.90 -10.22 -5.41
CA VAL A 162 2.90 -9.42 -6.64
C VAL A 162 2.41 -8.00 -6.34
N ILE A 163 3.06 -7.04 -6.98
CA ILE A 163 2.61 -5.65 -7.05
C ILE A 163 1.86 -5.52 -8.36
N VAL A 164 0.62 -5.06 -8.30
CA VAL A 164 -0.21 -4.86 -9.49
C VAL A 164 -0.54 -3.38 -9.58
N THR A 165 -0.07 -2.72 -10.63
CA THR A 165 -0.27 -1.29 -10.83
C THR A 165 -1.38 -1.05 -11.86
N ASP A 166 -2.47 -0.37 -11.49
CA ASP A 166 -3.41 0.15 -12.49
C ASP A 166 -2.84 1.45 -13.10
N THR A 167 -2.16 1.32 -14.24
CA THR A 167 -1.45 2.43 -14.89
C THR A 167 -2.37 3.56 -15.34
N GLY A 168 -3.64 3.26 -15.67
CA GLY A 168 -4.60 4.27 -16.08
C GLY A 168 -4.96 5.24 -14.94
N ARG A 169 -4.83 4.78 -13.70
CA ARG A 169 -5.17 5.53 -12.49
C ARG A 169 -3.94 5.99 -11.71
N ASP A 170 -2.74 5.61 -12.11
CA ASP A 170 -1.55 5.94 -11.33
C ASP A 170 -1.25 7.44 -11.36
N GLY A 171 -1.01 8.00 -10.18
CA GLY A 171 -0.79 9.43 -9.99
C GLY A 171 -2.03 10.31 -10.20
N THR A 172 -3.23 9.76 -10.42
CA THR A 172 -4.44 10.56 -10.72
C THR A 172 -5.34 10.84 -9.51
N LEU A 173 -5.18 10.09 -8.40
CA LEU A 173 -6.10 10.11 -7.25
C LEU A 173 -7.57 9.77 -7.62
N ALA A 174 -7.79 9.03 -8.71
CA ALA A 174 -9.15 8.65 -9.15
C ALA A 174 -9.81 7.53 -8.31
N GLY A 175 -9.09 6.97 -7.34
CA GLY A 175 -9.52 5.82 -6.55
C GLY A 175 -9.23 4.49 -7.24
N VAL A 176 -9.16 3.42 -6.46
CA VAL A 176 -8.79 2.08 -6.96
C VAL A 176 -10.03 1.21 -7.19
N ASP A 177 -10.02 0.40 -8.25
CA ASP A 177 -11.04 -0.63 -8.47
C ASP A 177 -10.54 -2.01 -7.98
N PRO A 178 -11.09 -2.56 -6.88
CA PRO A 178 -10.73 -3.87 -6.37
C PRO A 178 -10.93 -5.02 -7.37
N ALA A 179 -11.86 -4.88 -8.34
CA ALA A 179 -12.15 -5.94 -9.31
C ALA A 179 -10.93 -6.27 -10.18
N VAL A 180 -10.04 -5.29 -10.40
CA VAL A 180 -8.79 -5.44 -11.17
C VAL A 180 -7.86 -6.50 -10.56
N PHE A 181 -7.88 -6.67 -9.24
CA PHE A 181 -6.98 -7.60 -8.54
C PHE A 181 -7.53 -9.02 -8.39
N ALA A 182 -8.82 -9.22 -8.65
CA ALA A 182 -9.49 -10.49 -8.44
C ALA A 182 -8.83 -11.69 -9.17
N PRO A 183 -8.31 -11.57 -10.41
CA PRO A 183 -7.59 -12.67 -11.06
C PRO A 183 -6.33 -13.10 -10.31
N PHE A 184 -5.59 -12.16 -9.74
CA PHE A 184 -4.33 -12.40 -9.01
C PHE A 184 -4.59 -13.07 -7.65
N LEU A 185 -5.64 -12.61 -6.96
CA LEU A 185 -6.11 -13.21 -5.71
C LEU A 185 -6.61 -14.65 -5.93
N ARG A 186 -7.40 -14.90 -6.99
CA ARG A 186 -7.83 -16.27 -7.35
C ARG A 186 -6.66 -17.19 -7.72
N ALA A 187 -5.60 -16.63 -8.28
CA ALA A 187 -4.34 -17.33 -8.50
C ALA A 187 -3.52 -17.52 -7.21
N GLY A 188 -4.02 -17.17 -6.03
CA GLY A 188 -3.37 -17.44 -4.74
C GLY A 188 -2.15 -16.58 -4.45
N PHE A 189 -1.95 -15.47 -5.16
CA PHE A 189 -0.89 -14.52 -4.84
C PHE A 189 -1.29 -13.61 -3.68
N ARG A 190 -0.29 -13.20 -2.89
CA ARG A 190 -0.42 -12.01 -2.04
C ARG A 190 -0.35 -10.78 -2.93
N VAL A 191 -1.43 -10.02 -3.00
CA VAL A 191 -1.51 -8.87 -3.93
C VAL A 191 -1.30 -7.56 -3.19
N ILE A 192 -0.37 -6.76 -3.70
CA ILE A 192 -0.17 -5.36 -3.30
C ILE A 192 -0.70 -4.48 -4.43
N ALA A 193 -1.69 -3.64 -4.15
CA ALA A 193 -2.18 -2.66 -5.11
C ALA A 193 -1.20 -1.50 -5.24
N ALA A 194 -1.00 -1.02 -6.46
CA ALA A 194 -0.35 0.25 -6.75
C ALA A 194 -1.19 1.05 -7.76
N GLY A 195 -1.08 2.37 -7.72
CA GLY A 195 -1.79 3.27 -8.63
C GLY A 195 -3.19 3.64 -8.18
N GLY A 196 -3.44 4.95 -8.07
CA GLY A 196 -4.78 5.51 -7.92
C GLY A 196 -5.37 5.59 -6.51
N VAL A 197 -4.70 5.09 -5.47
CA VAL A 197 -5.18 5.24 -4.08
C VAL A 197 -5.36 6.72 -3.74
N ARG A 198 -6.55 7.07 -3.24
CA ARG A 198 -6.91 8.45 -2.93
C ARG A 198 -6.97 8.73 -1.44
N ASP A 199 -7.64 7.87 -0.69
CA ASP A 199 -8.03 8.14 0.70
C ASP A 199 -8.17 6.84 1.51
N VAL A 200 -8.53 6.98 2.79
CA VAL A 200 -8.73 5.85 3.72
C VAL A 200 -9.85 4.90 3.27
N HIS A 201 -10.87 5.39 2.56
CA HIS A 201 -11.95 4.53 2.07
C HIS A 201 -11.45 3.55 1.02
N ASP A 202 -10.56 3.97 0.13
CA ASP A 202 -9.89 3.04 -0.81
C ASP A 202 -9.10 1.96 -0.07
N VAL A 203 -8.35 2.35 0.97
CA VAL A 203 -7.58 1.40 1.80
C VAL A 203 -8.50 0.34 2.41
N VAL A 204 -9.61 0.75 3.03
CA VAL A 204 -10.57 -0.19 3.63
C VAL A 204 -11.22 -1.09 2.57
N ARG A 205 -11.58 -0.54 1.40
CA ARG A 205 -12.16 -1.33 0.29
C ARG A 205 -11.18 -2.40 -0.22
N LEU A 206 -9.91 -2.06 -0.37
CA LEU A 206 -8.88 -3.01 -0.78
C LEU A 206 -8.66 -4.10 0.27
N GLN A 207 -8.73 -3.76 1.57
CA GLN A 207 -8.64 -4.75 2.64
C GLN A 207 -9.81 -5.73 2.61
N HIS A 208 -11.05 -5.25 2.44
CA HIS A 208 -12.23 -6.12 2.32
C HIS A 208 -12.18 -7.01 1.07
N ALA A 209 -11.51 -6.55 0.01
CA ALA A 209 -11.25 -7.37 -1.17
C ALA A 209 -10.13 -8.42 -0.98
N GLY A 210 -9.49 -8.46 0.19
CA GLY A 210 -8.48 -9.48 0.53
C GLY A 210 -7.06 -9.14 0.11
N LEU A 211 -6.76 -7.89 -0.24
CA LEU A 211 -5.39 -7.50 -0.62
C LEU A 211 -4.43 -7.56 0.58
N ALA A 212 -3.18 -7.93 0.29
CA ALA A 212 -2.10 -7.99 1.26
C ALA A 212 -1.55 -6.60 1.58
N GLY A 213 -1.56 -5.68 0.62
CA GLY A 213 -1.11 -4.30 0.83
C GLY A 213 -1.58 -3.32 -0.24
N VAL A 214 -1.29 -2.04 0.00
CA VAL A 214 -1.44 -0.95 -0.97
C VAL A 214 -0.22 -0.04 -0.88
N ILE A 215 0.34 0.30 -2.04
CA ILE A 215 1.41 1.29 -2.19
C ILE A 215 0.78 2.67 -2.35
N ALA A 216 1.16 3.59 -1.47
CA ALA A 216 0.68 4.96 -1.47
C ALA A 216 1.85 5.94 -1.65
N GLY A 217 1.88 6.62 -2.80
CA GLY A 217 2.84 7.69 -3.08
C GLY A 217 2.16 9.05 -2.98
N ARG A 218 1.68 9.56 -4.12
CA ARG A 218 1.04 10.88 -4.26
C ARG A 218 0.03 11.22 -3.15
N ALA A 219 -0.85 10.29 -2.77
CA ALA A 219 -1.88 10.57 -1.76
C ALA A 219 -1.30 10.91 -0.38
N LEU A 220 -0.16 10.32 0.00
CA LEU A 220 0.54 10.67 1.23
C LEU A 220 1.23 12.03 1.11
N TYR A 221 1.87 12.31 -0.02
CA TYR A 221 2.55 13.59 -0.24
C TYR A 221 1.59 14.77 -0.35
N GLU A 222 0.40 14.57 -0.93
CA GLU A 222 -0.62 15.61 -1.09
C GLU A 222 -1.63 15.66 0.06
N GLY A 223 -1.48 14.78 1.06
CA GLY A 223 -2.29 14.77 2.28
C GLY A 223 -3.75 14.32 2.10
N THR A 224 -4.11 13.78 0.94
CA THR A 224 -5.44 13.15 0.74
C THR A 224 -5.57 11.82 1.48
N LEU A 225 -4.44 11.20 1.81
CA LEU A 225 -4.35 10.05 2.71
C LEU A 225 -3.42 10.39 3.89
N ASP A 226 -3.98 10.39 5.10
CA ASP A 226 -3.17 10.41 6.32
C ASP A 226 -2.72 8.99 6.68
N LEU A 227 -1.42 8.78 6.87
CA LEU A 227 -0.85 7.46 7.12
C LEU A 227 -1.34 6.87 8.46
N ALA A 228 -1.39 7.67 9.52
CA ALA A 228 -1.78 7.18 10.84
C ALA A 228 -3.25 6.73 10.84
N ALA A 229 -4.13 7.52 10.22
CA ALA A 229 -5.54 7.20 10.01
C ALA A 229 -5.71 5.94 9.15
N ALA A 230 -4.93 5.80 8.07
CA ALA A 230 -4.97 4.61 7.22
C ALA A 230 -4.57 3.34 7.99
N LEU A 231 -3.49 3.41 8.77
CA LEU A 231 -3.03 2.29 9.61
C LEU A 231 -4.04 1.95 10.71
N ALA A 232 -4.70 2.94 11.31
CA ALA A 232 -5.76 2.74 12.28
C ALA A 232 -6.97 2.04 11.63
N ALA A 233 -7.44 2.56 10.50
CA ALA A 233 -8.57 1.98 9.77
C ALA A 233 -8.32 0.51 9.39
N VAL A 234 -7.08 0.19 8.97
CA VAL A 234 -6.72 -1.20 8.65
C VAL A 234 -6.77 -2.13 9.85
N ARG A 235 -6.32 -1.65 11.02
CA ARG A 235 -6.40 -2.43 12.27
C ARG A 235 -7.85 -2.67 12.69
N GLU A 236 -8.69 -1.65 12.61
CA GLU A 236 -10.10 -1.76 13.01
C GLU A 236 -10.91 -2.66 12.06
N ALA A 237 -10.75 -2.50 10.74
CA ALA A 237 -11.40 -3.38 9.76
C ALA A 237 -10.94 -4.85 9.87
N GLY A 238 -9.73 -5.09 10.37
CA GLY A 238 -9.23 -6.46 10.63
C GLY A 238 -9.81 -7.13 11.87
N LYS A 239 -10.42 -6.36 12.80
CA LYS A 239 -11.07 -6.88 14.01
C LYS A 239 -12.54 -7.23 13.78
N ALA A 240 -13.18 -6.64 12.77
CA ALA A 240 -14.57 -6.94 12.46
C ALA A 240 -14.71 -8.42 12.06
N PRO A 241 -15.63 -9.21 12.66
CA PRO A 241 -15.85 -10.58 12.24
C PRO A 241 -16.25 -10.57 10.76
N GLY A 242 -15.46 -11.28 9.94
CA GLY A 242 -15.55 -11.21 8.49
C GLY A 242 -16.95 -11.54 8.00
N LEU A 243 -17.67 -10.54 7.49
CA LEU A 243 -18.87 -10.77 6.72
C LEU A 243 -18.43 -11.31 5.36
N LEU A 244 -18.41 -12.64 5.23
CA LEU A 244 -18.22 -13.29 3.95
C LEU A 244 -19.34 -12.82 2.99
N PRO A 245 -19.04 -12.39 1.75
CA PRO A 245 -20.08 -12.10 0.78
C PRO A 245 -20.70 -13.43 0.31
N GLY A 246 -21.93 -13.70 0.73
CA GLY A 246 -22.78 -14.73 0.11
C GLY A 246 -22.97 -16.06 0.84
N GLY A 247 -22.85 -16.11 2.17
CA GLY A 247 -23.29 -17.27 2.95
C GLY A 247 -24.66 -17.04 3.59
N THR A 248 -25.67 -17.81 3.19
CA THR A 248 -26.92 -17.93 3.97
C THR A 248 -26.58 -18.39 5.39
N PRO A 249 -27.19 -17.87 6.46
CA PRO A 249 -26.88 -18.32 7.81
C PRO A 249 -27.31 -19.78 7.92
N VAL A 250 -26.34 -20.68 8.14
CA VAL A 250 -26.65 -22.00 8.68
C VAL A 250 -27.11 -21.79 10.11
N HIS A 251 -28.40 -22.02 10.35
CA HIS A 251 -28.92 -22.22 11.69
C HIS A 251 -28.10 -23.30 12.38
N GLU A 252 -27.54 -22.98 13.55
CA GLU A 252 -27.01 -23.98 14.49
C GLU A 252 -28.13 -24.98 14.81
N ALA A 253 -28.04 -26.17 14.24
CA ALA A 253 -28.90 -27.29 14.55
C ALA A 253 -28.12 -28.27 15.44
N GLY A 254 -28.64 -28.48 16.65
CA GLY A 254 -28.60 -29.78 17.30
C GLY A 254 -27.38 -30.06 18.17
N GLN A 255 -27.36 -29.47 19.36
CA GLN A 255 -26.78 -30.15 20.52
C GLN A 255 -27.66 -31.37 20.83
N GLU A 256 -27.13 -32.58 20.66
CA GLU A 256 -27.82 -33.81 21.07
C GLU A 256 -28.07 -33.79 22.60
N PRO A 257 -29.27 -34.17 23.09
CA PRO A 257 -29.51 -34.29 24.51
C PRO A 257 -29.05 -35.65 25.03
N GLY A 258 -28.09 -35.64 25.96
CA GLY A 258 -27.75 -36.80 26.80
C GLY A 258 -28.86 -37.14 27.81
N PRO A 259 -28.87 -38.35 28.39
CA PRO A 259 -30.02 -38.90 29.08
C PRO A 259 -30.25 -38.28 30.47
N ALA A 260 -31.52 -38.16 30.82
CA ALA A 260 -32.03 -37.53 32.04
C ALA A 260 -31.70 -38.32 33.33
N PRO A 261 -31.50 -37.64 34.48
CA PRO A 261 -31.75 -38.20 35.79
C PRO A 261 -33.12 -37.72 36.32
N GLY A 262 -33.87 -38.66 36.90
CA GLY A 262 -35.18 -38.39 37.49
C GLY A 262 -35.16 -37.71 38.85
N ARG A 263 -36.36 -37.29 39.27
CA ARG A 263 -36.94 -37.10 40.63
C ARG A 263 -37.93 -35.93 40.55
N ASP A 264 -39.23 -36.19 40.66
CA ASP A 264 -40.01 -36.26 41.91
C ASP A 264 -40.67 -34.90 42.18
N GLU A 265 -41.96 -34.80 41.85
CA GLU A 265 -42.77 -33.61 42.09
C GLU A 265 -43.46 -33.70 43.45
N GLY A 266 -43.21 -32.71 44.31
CA GLY A 266 -43.84 -32.63 45.63
C GLY A 266 -43.90 -31.22 46.22
N ARG A 267 -44.99 -30.51 45.89
CA ARG A 267 -45.83 -29.72 46.83
C ARG A 267 -45.31 -28.36 47.39
N SER A 268 -46.00 -27.30 46.96
CA SER A 268 -46.69 -26.24 47.77
C SER A 268 -45.89 -25.23 48.62
N THR A 269 -46.02 -23.94 48.31
CA THR A 269 -46.81 -22.90 49.05
C THR A 269 -46.39 -21.46 48.64
N ARG A 270 -47.36 -20.54 48.57
CA ARG A 270 -47.27 -19.06 48.41
C ARG A 270 -46.70 -18.36 49.69
N PRO A 271 -46.62 -17.00 49.85
CA PRO A 271 -46.72 -15.85 48.91
C PRO A 271 -45.62 -14.74 49.05
N ALA A 272 -45.78 -13.68 48.22
CA ALA A 272 -45.20 -12.31 48.16
C ALA A 272 -45.16 -11.51 49.51
N PRO A 273 -44.73 -10.21 49.64
CA PRO A 273 -44.64 -9.05 48.68
C PRO A 273 -43.31 -8.23 48.81
N GLY A 274 -42.99 -7.08 48.21
CA GLY A 274 -43.64 -5.97 47.50
C GLY A 274 -42.77 -4.70 47.70
N HIS A 275 -43.10 -3.58 47.04
CA HIS A 275 -42.47 -2.23 47.03
C HIS A 275 -41.34 -2.07 46.00
N GLY A 276 -41.31 -1.07 45.12
CA GLY A 276 -42.01 0.21 45.01
C GLY A 276 -41.01 1.24 44.44
N PRO A 277 -41.40 2.15 43.52
CA PRO A 277 -40.49 2.90 42.65
C PRO A 277 -40.09 4.28 43.22
N GLY A 278 -39.08 4.93 42.64
CA GLY A 278 -38.68 6.29 43.03
C GLY A 278 -37.80 7.01 42.00
N ASP A 279 -38.46 7.82 41.18
CA ASP A 279 -38.18 9.22 40.81
C ASP A 279 -36.82 9.68 40.23
N THR A 280 -36.96 10.32 39.06
CA THR A 280 -36.09 11.34 38.42
C THR A 280 -36.31 12.73 39.07
N PRO A 281 -35.87 13.88 38.53
CA PRO A 281 -34.57 14.35 37.99
C PRO A 281 -34.13 15.71 38.63
N ARG A 282 -32.91 16.21 38.37
CA ARG A 282 -32.53 17.65 38.41
C ARG A 282 -31.17 17.84 37.72
N GLN A 283 -31.12 18.47 36.54
CA GLN A 283 -30.95 19.91 36.25
C GLN A 283 -29.55 20.51 36.52
N ALA A 284 -28.98 20.99 35.40
CA ALA A 284 -28.41 22.32 35.16
C ALA A 284 -26.92 22.63 35.45
N ALA A 285 -26.23 22.89 34.33
CA ALA A 285 -25.45 24.09 33.99
C ALA A 285 -24.08 24.35 34.67
N GLY A 286 -23.04 24.49 33.82
CA GLY A 286 -21.74 25.06 34.20
C GLY A 286 -20.76 25.18 33.04
N ARG A 287 -20.82 26.34 32.37
CA ARG A 287 -19.86 27.08 31.50
C ARG A 287 -18.40 26.56 31.38
N GLY A 288 -17.86 26.59 30.15
CA GLY A 288 -16.42 26.45 29.82
C GLY A 288 -15.59 27.72 30.12
N PRO A 289 -14.45 28.01 29.44
CA PRO A 289 -13.76 27.31 28.35
C PRO A 289 -12.28 26.97 28.65
N GLY A 290 -11.63 26.21 27.75
CA GLY A 290 -10.19 25.93 27.83
C GLY A 290 -9.61 25.60 26.46
N ASP A 291 -9.19 26.64 25.74
CA ASP A 291 -8.39 26.56 24.52
C ASP A 291 -6.99 26.00 24.82
N THR A 292 -6.52 25.06 24.00
CA THR A 292 -5.08 24.85 23.76
C THR A 292 -4.84 24.52 22.28
N PRO A 293 -3.75 25.01 21.66
CA PRO A 293 -3.66 25.15 20.21
C PRO A 293 -2.95 23.96 19.53
N HIS A 294 -3.51 23.53 18.39
CA HIS A 294 -2.83 22.68 17.41
C HIS A 294 -1.79 23.49 16.64
N GLN A 295 -0.51 23.10 16.74
CA GLN A 295 0.56 23.63 15.91
C GLN A 295 0.49 23.01 14.50
N GLY A 296 0.10 23.83 13.53
CA GLY A 296 0.22 23.54 12.11
C GLY A 296 1.63 23.82 11.61
N LEU A 297 2.11 22.95 10.72
CA LEU A 297 3.36 23.12 9.99
C LEU A 297 3.28 24.41 9.14
N GLY A 298 4.13 25.37 9.48
CA GLY A 298 4.15 26.71 8.90
C GLY A 298 4.53 26.72 7.42
N ARG A 299 3.76 27.50 6.65
CA ARG A 299 4.13 28.00 5.32
C ARG A 299 4.83 29.35 5.50
N ASN A 300 6.01 29.50 4.89
CA ASN A 300 6.65 30.80 4.69
C ASN A 300 6.10 31.45 3.41
N PRO A 301 5.60 32.69 3.43
CA PRO A 301 5.40 33.49 2.23
C PRO A 301 6.52 34.53 2.12
N GLY A 302 7.34 34.42 1.08
CA GLY A 302 8.34 35.41 0.77
C GLY A 302 9.27 34.91 -0.32
N GLU A 303 8.94 35.20 -1.57
CA GLU A 303 9.85 35.92 -2.46
C GLU A 303 9.19 36.16 -3.83
N ALA A 304 9.49 37.33 -4.37
CA ALA A 304 8.85 37.95 -5.50
C ALA A 304 9.26 37.31 -6.83
N SER A 305 8.31 37.24 -7.75
CA SER A 305 8.52 36.92 -9.17
C SER A 305 9.44 37.94 -9.84
N PRO A 306 10.38 37.53 -10.71
CA PRO A 306 10.86 38.36 -11.79
C PRO A 306 10.06 38.07 -13.08
N GLU A 307 9.57 39.15 -13.69
CA GLU A 307 8.97 39.16 -15.03
C GLU A 307 9.97 38.70 -16.12
N PRO A 308 9.49 38.11 -17.24
CA PRO A 308 10.34 37.73 -18.35
C PRO A 308 10.69 38.94 -19.25
N PRO A 309 11.93 39.06 -19.77
CA PRO A 309 12.25 40.08 -20.76
C PRO A 309 11.65 39.70 -22.13
N GLY A 310 10.99 40.67 -22.76
CA GLY A 310 10.42 40.56 -24.10
C GLY A 310 11.47 40.48 -25.22
N PRO A 311 11.04 40.19 -26.47
CA PRO A 311 11.95 39.91 -27.57
C PRO A 311 12.45 41.22 -28.22
N GLY A 312 13.75 41.49 -28.09
CA GLY A 312 14.45 42.55 -28.82
C GLY A 312 15.20 41.96 -30.02
N GLY A 313 14.79 42.32 -31.23
CA GLY A 313 15.52 42.04 -32.46
C GLY A 313 16.66 43.04 -32.73
N GLY A 314 17.60 42.66 -33.59
CA GLY A 314 18.56 43.60 -34.19
C GLY A 314 19.94 43.02 -34.52
N THR A 315 20.04 42.37 -35.69
CA THR A 315 21.06 42.43 -36.78
C THR A 315 22.59 42.44 -36.51
N PRO A 316 23.42 41.84 -37.39
CA PRO A 316 24.83 41.50 -37.11
C PRO A 316 25.85 42.47 -37.73
N CYS A 317 27.08 42.42 -37.19
CA CYS A 317 28.34 42.82 -37.83
C CYS A 317 29.41 41.78 -37.48
#